data_AF-A0ABD8B770-F1
#
_entry.id   AF-A0ABD8B770-F1
#
_cell.length_a   1.000
_cell.length_b   1.000
_cell.length_c   1.000
_cell.angle_alpha   90.00
_cell.angle_beta   90.00
_cell.angle_gamma   90.00
#
_symmetry.space_group_name_H-M   'P 1'
#
loop_
_entity.id
_entity.type
_entity.pdbx_description
1 polymer ?
#
loop_
_entity_poly.entity_id
_entity_poly.type
_entity_poly.pdbx_seq_one_letter_code
_entity_poly.pdbx_strand_id
1 'polypeptide(L)'
;MDIPTPQITVPDDYIPYPIRTQINQIDPRLDVFWQDYLIEIFKNLRDHDRKNVAVQLLAPKKIFWNNEKKAFVYHPDGSEDNLSSVLADIPPNARHLKAFAVSAVRHLDSLRTYEHIEEIADFLENVLDKIQNLDIENNLGQQVLKQRLYAAFIYAAGHIIRNKKNLLLPQNHRNLNPGMIITFINEVYLKYQLLGYWFKTLSNRQLAAMPEPLMHDFLCREQKTRQLQIVRTSKYLFAIAPTIEIGHNPFTIRRFLQEEALYSHERIIFNGVAINLAMLAENPPEYEQRFKQQTDYEARFRHQIEHIITLESNVNPEIFEFLYELEHYHEDTLLPMLFAPMPADVPLNKAVPSRLLQYEKLLTSNVLVPFHRILRKVVSNNDEQEVIYIGIRQLFGNILSAFKDFLLLPALLLNEQADMLFGRLLAYTLFLEKRHDSVFRMHTPAEWDEQHEASQEALQFIEDLMAQKMERHSRLVSQINNQQTAVDSPGLLGRLLKRGERDENRLGNLKRQSQQTQWEVFQELLQLPKHFPDRVVHLEFDSLMLSKQAIRHYAFPAGNNGITRLPLVLAVPDSVTQFDLAAFDKDMQLKIRQGGGG
;
A
#
# COMPACT_ATOMS: atom_id res chain seq x y z
N MET A 1 25.56 35.14 3.82
CA MET A 1 25.17 35.24 5.23
C MET A 1 24.59 33.88 5.57
N ASP A 2 25.41 33.02 6.14
CA ASP A 2 25.00 31.68 6.54
C ASP A 2 24.06 31.81 7.74
N ILE A 3 22.79 31.46 7.52
CA ILE A 3 21.83 31.30 8.59
C ILE A 3 22.25 30.02 9.32
N PRO A 4 22.64 30.08 10.61
CA PRO A 4 23.02 28.88 11.34
C PRO A 4 21.77 27.99 11.43
N THR A 5 21.88 26.79 10.87
CA THR A 5 20.85 25.75 11.01
C THR A 5 20.68 25.51 12.50
N PRO A 6 19.48 25.68 13.08
CA PRO A 6 19.29 25.42 14.50
C PRO A 6 19.69 23.96 14.76
N GLN A 7 20.60 23.75 15.71
CA GLN A 7 20.90 22.42 16.23
C GLN A 7 19.63 21.90 16.89
N ILE A 8 18.83 21.16 16.13
CA ILE A 8 17.70 20.41 16.64
C ILE A 8 18.30 19.40 17.63
N THR A 9 18.01 19.58 18.91
CA THR A 9 18.32 18.60 19.94
C THR A 9 17.47 17.37 19.67
N VAL A 10 18.10 16.35 19.10
CA VAL A 10 17.44 15.08 18.76
C VAL A 10 17.27 14.28 20.06
N PRO A 11 16.06 13.74 20.35
CA PRO A 11 15.84 12.91 21.53
C PRO A 11 16.78 11.69 21.58
N ASP A 12 17.19 11.30 22.79
CA ASP A 12 18.06 10.14 23.03
C ASP A 12 17.42 8.80 22.62
N ASP A 13 16.14 8.73 22.28
CA ASP A 13 15.47 7.52 21.80
C ASP A 13 15.17 7.56 20.29
N TYR A 14 15.61 8.61 19.58
CA TYR A 14 15.38 8.76 18.14
C TYR A 14 16.24 7.81 17.32
N ILE A 15 15.58 7.08 16.41
CA ILE A 15 16.24 6.27 15.38
C ILE A 15 16.08 6.97 14.03
N PRO A 16 17.18 7.32 13.34
CA PRO A 16 17.15 7.92 12.01
C PRO A 16 16.31 7.14 11.01
N TYR A 17 15.57 7.85 10.16
CA TYR A 17 14.71 7.23 9.15
C TYR A 17 15.45 6.23 8.23
N PRO A 18 16.67 6.48 7.73
CA PRO A 18 17.40 5.51 6.91
C PRO A 18 17.65 4.16 7.58
N ILE A 19 17.85 4.15 8.90
CA ILE A 19 18.01 2.91 9.69
C ILE A 19 16.65 2.24 9.87
N ARG A 20 15.63 3.02 10.25
CA ARG A 20 14.26 2.54 10.45
C ARG A 20 13.71 1.88 9.19
N THR A 21 13.88 2.50 8.03
CA THR A 21 13.31 2.02 6.77
C THR A 21 13.88 0.66 6.37
N GLN A 22 15.19 0.45 6.56
CA GLN A 22 15.88 -0.83 6.31
C GLN A 22 15.39 -1.94 7.24
N ILE A 23 15.23 -1.64 8.53
CA ILE A 23 14.88 -2.64 9.54
C ILE A 23 13.38 -2.97 9.54
N ASN A 24 12.52 -1.99 9.28
CA ASN A 24 11.06 -2.18 9.29
C ASN A 24 10.58 -3.18 8.24
N GLN A 25 11.31 -3.36 7.14
CA GLN A 25 10.95 -4.37 6.14
C GLN A 25 11.50 -5.74 6.42
N ILE A 26 12.37 -5.93 7.41
CA ILE A 26 12.90 -7.27 7.71
C ILE A 26 11.75 -8.16 8.21
N ASP A 27 11.57 -9.29 7.52
CA ASP A 27 10.60 -10.33 7.84
C ASP A 27 11.32 -11.67 7.92
N PRO A 28 11.62 -12.19 9.14
CA PRO A 28 12.34 -13.43 9.33
C PRO A 28 11.73 -14.68 8.67
N ARG A 29 10.42 -14.64 8.37
CA ARG A 29 9.67 -15.76 7.80
C ARG A 29 9.84 -15.85 6.28
N LEU A 30 10.11 -14.73 5.61
CA LEU A 30 10.34 -14.67 4.16
C LEU A 30 11.81 -14.45 3.82
N ASP A 31 12.46 -13.52 4.51
CA ASP A 31 13.81 -13.10 4.16
C ASP A 31 14.80 -14.28 4.34
N VAL A 32 15.60 -14.53 3.31
CA VAL A 32 16.43 -15.74 3.20
C VAL A 32 17.69 -15.60 4.05
N PHE A 33 18.35 -14.44 3.98
CA PHE A 33 19.62 -14.14 4.65
C PHE A 33 19.49 -13.02 5.70
N TRP A 34 18.32 -12.88 6.32
CA TRP A 34 18.01 -11.77 7.24
C TRP A 34 18.95 -11.66 8.45
N GLN A 35 19.48 -12.78 8.94
CA GLN A 35 20.39 -12.80 10.09
C GLN A 35 21.71 -12.11 9.75
N ASP A 36 22.32 -12.49 8.62
CA ASP A 36 23.55 -11.89 8.12
C ASP A 36 23.34 -10.41 7.77
N TYR A 37 22.20 -10.10 7.14
CA TYR A 37 21.84 -8.73 6.81
C TYR A 37 21.72 -7.83 8.04
N LEU A 38 21.08 -8.31 9.12
CA LEU A 38 21.02 -7.58 10.39
C LEU A 38 22.40 -7.42 11.04
N ILE A 39 23.26 -8.43 10.96
CA ILE A 39 24.64 -8.35 11.46
C ILE A 39 25.38 -7.22 10.73
N GLU A 40 25.29 -7.15 9.40
CA GLU A 40 25.90 -6.08 8.61
C GLU A 40 25.35 -4.69 8.96
N ILE A 41 24.03 -4.56 9.14
CA ILE A 41 23.44 -3.29 9.60
C ILE A 41 24.01 -2.90 10.96
N PHE A 42 24.03 -3.81 11.93
CA PHE A 42 24.48 -3.53 13.30
C PHE A 42 25.96 -3.19 13.39
N LYS A 43 26.81 -3.70 12.49
CA LYS A 43 28.24 -3.31 12.42
C LYS A 43 28.41 -1.79 12.24
N ASN A 44 27.54 -1.17 11.45
CA ASN A 44 27.60 0.25 11.11
C ASN A 44 26.81 1.16 12.06
N LEU A 45 26.07 0.59 13.02
CA LEU A 45 25.32 1.36 14.03
C LEU A 45 26.18 1.73 15.24
N ARG A 46 25.93 2.92 15.80
CA ARG A 46 26.48 3.35 17.11
C ARG A 46 25.84 2.54 18.24
N ASP A 47 26.54 2.38 19.36
CA ASP A 47 26.06 1.54 20.48
C ASP A 47 24.70 1.98 21.05
N HIS A 48 24.48 3.29 21.14
CA HIS A 48 23.20 3.86 21.55
C HIS A 48 22.07 3.51 20.56
N ASP A 49 22.31 3.63 19.24
CA ASP A 49 21.34 3.29 18.20
C ASP A 49 21.03 1.79 18.22
N ARG A 50 22.02 0.92 18.45
CA ARG A 50 21.83 -0.54 18.55
C ARG A 50 20.81 -0.90 19.62
N LYS A 51 20.88 -0.27 20.80
CA LYS A 51 19.93 -0.50 21.90
C LYS A 51 18.53 -0.05 21.52
N ASN A 52 18.39 1.16 20.97
CA ASN A 52 17.09 1.70 20.56
C ASN A 52 16.46 0.85 19.46
N VAL A 53 17.23 0.46 18.45
CA VAL A 53 16.80 -0.44 17.37
C VAL A 53 16.34 -1.79 17.91
N ALA A 54 17.10 -2.40 18.82
CA ALA A 54 16.75 -3.69 19.39
C ALA A 54 15.40 -3.64 20.12
N VAL A 55 15.17 -2.59 20.93
CA VAL A 55 13.94 -2.45 21.73
C VAL A 55 12.75 -1.99 20.89
N GLN A 56 12.93 -0.97 20.05
CA GLN A 56 11.82 -0.31 19.37
C GLN A 56 11.45 -0.96 18.02
N LEU A 57 12.39 -1.61 17.33
CA LEU A 57 12.18 -2.14 15.97
C LEU A 57 12.23 -3.67 15.93
N LEU A 58 13.24 -4.30 16.55
CA LEU A 58 13.43 -5.75 16.47
C LEU A 58 12.54 -6.54 17.43
N ALA A 59 12.41 -6.11 18.70
CA ALA A 59 11.59 -6.81 19.68
C ALA A 59 10.10 -6.91 19.29
N PRO A 60 9.45 -5.87 18.72
CA PRO A 60 8.08 -6.01 18.19
C PRO A 60 7.98 -7.06 17.06
N LYS A 61 9.04 -7.23 16.28
CA LYS A 61 9.18 -8.27 15.24
C LYS A 61 9.63 -9.62 15.79
N LYS A 62 9.76 -9.75 17.12
CA LYS A 62 10.20 -10.97 17.83
C LYS A 62 11.61 -11.42 17.43
N ILE A 63 12.46 -10.47 17.04
CA ILE A 63 13.86 -10.71 16.70
C ILE A 63 14.73 -10.31 17.90
N PHE A 64 15.57 -11.22 18.35
CA PHE A 64 16.44 -11.02 19.51
C PHE A 64 17.87 -11.48 19.22
N TRP A 65 18.85 -10.83 19.84
CA TRP A 65 20.24 -11.27 19.76
C TRP A 65 20.49 -12.47 20.67
N ASN A 66 21.02 -13.57 20.13
CA ASN A 66 21.44 -14.72 20.90
C ASN A 66 22.96 -14.70 21.09
N ASN A 67 23.39 -14.55 22.35
CA ASN A 67 24.80 -14.43 22.71
C ASN A 67 25.62 -15.70 22.50
N GLU A 68 25.02 -16.88 22.58
CA GLU A 68 25.69 -18.17 22.40
C GLU A 68 25.93 -18.44 20.91
N LYS A 69 24.90 -18.24 20.09
CA LYS A 69 24.95 -18.43 18.63
C LYS A 69 25.63 -17.29 17.89
N LYS A 70 25.87 -16.16 18.55
CA LYS A 70 26.37 -14.91 17.95
C LYS A 70 25.55 -14.51 16.71
N ALA A 71 24.24 -14.66 16.81
CA ALA A 71 23.32 -14.42 15.72
C ALA A 71 21.99 -13.87 16.23
N PHE A 72 21.29 -13.13 15.39
CA PHE A 72 19.90 -12.80 15.63
C PHE A 72 19.03 -14.04 15.49
N VAL A 73 18.03 -14.21 16.35
CA VAL A 73 17.10 -15.33 16.36
C VAL A 73 15.69 -14.80 16.41
N TYR A 74 14.81 -15.42 15.62
CA TYR A 74 13.40 -15.13 15.60
C TYR A 74 12.68 -16.11 16.54
N HIS A 75 11.91 -15.56 17.48
CA HIS A 75 11.21 -16.31 18.52
C HIS A 75 9.69 -16.11 18.38
N PRO A 76 9.00 -16.92 17.56
CA PRO A 76 7.55 -16.84 17.44
C PRO A 76 6.90 -17.15 18.80
N ASP A 77 5.92 -16.35 19.21
CA ASP A 77 5.20 -16.50 20.50
C ASP A 77 3.88 -17.27 20.37
N GLY A 78 3.59 -17.83 19.19
CA GLY A 78 2.38 -18.58 18.89
C GLY A 78 1.16 -17.70 18.60
N SER A 79 1.28 -16.38 18.65
CA SER A 79 0.23 -15.44 18.25
C SER A 79 0.08 -15.27 16.74
N GLU A 80 1.05 -15.76 15.97
CA GLU A 80 1.08 -15.64 14.52
C GLU A 80 0.17 -16.67 13.87
N ASP A 81 -0.64 -16.18 12.93
CA ASP A 81 -1.45 -17.04 12.10
C ASP A 81 -0.57 -18.04 11.34
N ASN A 82 -0.87 -19.31 11.56
CA ASN A 82 -0.41 -20.39 10.70
C ASN A 82 -1.60 -20.87 9.85
N LEU A 83 -1.28 -21.52 8.74
CA LEU A 83 -2.30 -21.89 7.76
C LEU A 83 -3.38 -22.82 8.36
N SER A 84 -3.01 -23.67 9.31
CA SER A 84 -3.94 -24.57 10.00
C SER A 84 -4.85 -23.83 10.99
N SER A 85 -4.34 -22.84 11.73
CA SER A 85 -5.15 -22.03 12.64
C SER A 85 -6.16 -21.17 11.88
N VAL A 86 -5.74 -20.52 10.79
CA VAL A 86 -6.64 -19.74 9.93
C VAL A 86 -7.73 -20.62 9.34
N LEU A 87 -7.40 -21.83 8.89
CA LEU A 87 -8.39 -22.77 8.36
C LEU A 87 -9.46 -23.16 9.40
N ALA A 88 -9.04 -23.33 10.66
CA ALA A 88 -9.94 -23.66 11.76
C ALA A 88 -10.90 -22.49 12.10
N ASP A 89 -10.42 -21.25 11.97
CA ASP A 89 -11.19 -20.04 12.23
C ASP A 89 -12.27 -19.76 11.17
N ILE A 90 -12.17 -20.34 9.96
CA ILE A 90 -13.15 -20.10 8.91
C ILE A 90 -14.49 -20.80 9.28
N PRO A 91 -15.56 -20.01 9.49
CA PRO A 91 -16.81 -20.54 9.98
C PRO A 91 -17.54 -21.37 8.91
N PRO A 92 -18.39 -22.35 9.30
CA PRO A 92 -19.06 -23.24 8.35
C PRO A 92 -20.01 -22.54 7.36
N ASN A 93 -20.49 -21.35 7.70
CA ASN A 93 -21.35 -20.54 6.82
C ASN A 93 -20.57 -19.87 5.68
N ALA A 94 -19.25 -19.67 5.82
CA ALA A 94 -18.37 -19.18 4.75
C ALA A 94 -17.96 -20.32 3.80
N ARG A 95 -18.95 -21.00 3.19
CA ARG A 95 -18.75 -22.27 2.46
C ARG A 95 -17.73 -22.18 1.34
N HIS A 96 -17.80 -21.14 0.51
CA HIS A 96 -16.89 -20.93 -0.62
C HIS A 96 -15.45 -20.71 -0.16
N LEU A 97 -15.25 -19.81 0.81
CA LEU A 97 -13.94 -19.55 1.42
C LEU A 97 -13.36 -20.82 2.07
N LYS A 98 -14.17 -21.57 2.82
CA LYS A 98 -13.73 -22.80 3.47
C LYS A 98 -13.31 -23.88 2.46
N ALA A 99 -14.13 -24.12 1.45
CA ALA A 99 -13.83 -25.09 0.39
C ALA A 99 -12.55 -24.72 -0.36
N PHE A 100 -12.38 -23.44 -0.67
CA PHE A 100 -11.16 -22.94 -1.30
C PHE A 100 -9.95 -23.12 -0.38
N ALA A 101 -10.03 -22.71 0.88
CA ALA A 101 -8.93 -22.80 1.85
C ALA A 101 -8.44 -24.25 2.01
N VAL A 102 -9.35 -25.22 2.18
CA VAL A 102 -8.99 -26.65 2.23
C VAL A 102 -8.26 -27.09 0.97
N SER A 103 -8.74 -26.66 -0.20
CA SER A 103 -8.10 -26.95 -1.48
C SER A 103 -6.70 -26.33 -1.59
N ALA A 104 -6.52 -25.06 -1.22
CA ALA A 104 -5.24 -24.37 -1.26
C ALA A 104 -4.20 -25.04 -0.36
N VAL A 105 -4.59 -25.44 0.85
CA VAL A 105 -3.73 -26.21 1.77
C VAL A 105 -3.29 -27.52 1.15
N ARG A 106 -4.21 -28.28 0.56
CA ARG A 106 -3.89 -29.56 -0.09
C ARG A 106 -2.90 -29.39 -1.24
N HIS A 107 -3.06 -28.36 -2.06
CA HIS A 107 -2.16 -28.13 -3.19
C HIS A 107 -0.81 -27.56 -2.76
N LEU A 108 -0.68 -27.01 -1.56
CA LEU A 108 0.60 -26.56 -1.02
C LEU A 108 1.59 -27.72 -0.84
N ASP A 109 1.12 -28.94 -0.58
CA ASP A 109 1.99 -30.13 -0.54
C ASP A 109 2.61 -30.43 -1.92
N SER A 110 1.88 -30.17 -3.01
CA SER A 110 2.42 -30.29 -4.38
C SER A 110 3.59 -29.33 -4.63
N LEU A 111 3.57 -28.13 -4.02
CA LEU A 111 4.69 -27.19 -4.14
C LEU A 111 6.01 -27.78 -3.65
N ARG A 112 5.97 -28.70 -2.67
CA ARG A 112 7.18 -29.35 -2.15
C ARG A 112 7.84 -30.25 -3.20
N THR A 113 7.05 -30.84 -4.08
CA THR A 113 7.53 -31.81 -5.08
C THR A 113 8.01 -31.17 -6.38
N TYR A 114 7.60 -29.94 -6.70
CA TYR A 114 8.07 -29.26 -7.92
C TYR A 114 9.56 -28.94 -7.86
N GLU A 115 10.29 -29.30 -8.91
CA GLU A 115 11.72 -29.01 -9.05
C GLU A 115 11.98 -27.95 -10.12
N HIS A 116 11.11 -27.83 -11.14
CA HIS A 116 11.22 -26.81 -12.17
C HIS A 116 10.67 -25.47 -11.69
N ILE A 117 11.42 -24.40 -11.97
CA ILE A 117 11.05 -23.06 -11.52
C ILE A 117 9.78 -22.54 -12.19
N GLU A 118 9.53 -22.91 -13.44
CA GLU A 118 8.34 -22.50 -14.18
C GLU A 118 7.07 -23.05 -13.54
N GLU A 119 7.08 -24.31 -13.10
CA GLU A 119 5.96 -24.95 -12.39
C GLU A 119 5.68 -24.27 -11.04
N ILE A 120 6.76 -23.88 -10.33
CA ILE A 120 6.66 -23.14 -9.07
C ILE A 120 6.05 -21.76 -9.31
N ALA A 121 6.50 -21.06 -10.36
CA ALA A 121 6.00 -19.74 -10.73
C ALA A 121 4.51 -19.77 -11.08
N ASP A 122 4.11 -20.68 -11.97
CA ASP A 122 2.72 -20.89 -12.36
C ASP A 122 1.85 -21.24 -11.15
N PHE A 123 2.33 -22.13 -10.27
CA PHE A 123 1.61 -22.52 -9.08
C PHE A 123 1.34 -21.35 -8.14
N LEU A 124 2.40 -20.60 -7.78
CA LEU A 124 2.30 -19.51 -6.82
C LEU A 124 1.41 -18.38 -7.35
N GLU A 125 1.65 -17.95 -8.59
CA GLU A 125 0.87 -16.87 -9.21
C GLU A 125 -0.61 -17.24 -9.35
N ASN A 126 -0.92 -18.46 -9.79
CA ASN A 126 -2.31 -18.92 -9.95
C ASN A 126 -3.05 -19.09 -8.62
N VAL A 127 -2.42 -19.64 -7.57
CA VAL A 127 -3.10 -19.85 -6.28
C VAL A 127 -3.33 -18.52 -5.57
N LEU A 128 -2.34 -17.62 -5.59
CA LEU A 128 -2.46 -16.31 -4.96
C LEU A 128 -3.52 -15.45 -5.67
N ASP A 129 -3.51 -15.42 -7.00
CA ASP A 129 -4.54 -14.73 -7.80
C ASP A 129 -5.95 -15.25 -7.45
N LYS A 130 -6.12 -16.59 -7.37
CA LYS A 130 -7.40 -17.19 -7.01
C LYS A 130 -7.86 -16.88 -5.58
N ILE A 131 -6.94 -16.77 -4.62
CA ILE A 131 -7.31 -16.33 -3.25
C ILE A 131 -7.78 -14.88 -3.30
N GLN A 132 -7.05 -14.00 -3.98
CA GLN A 132 -7.36 -12.57 -4.04
C GLN A 132 -8.71 -12.32 -4.72
N ASN A 133 -8.95 -12.97 -5.85
CA ASN A 133 -10.16 -12.84 -6.67
C ASN A 133 -11.35 -13.69 -6.18
N LEU A 134 -11.20 -14.40 -5.05
CA LEU A 134 -12.31 -15.14 -4.47
C LEU A 134 -13.43 -14.18 -4.04
N ASP A 135 -14.61 -14.39 -4.63
CA ASP A 135 -15.82 -13.66 -4.26
C ASP A 135 -16.28 -14.07 -2.86
N ILE A 136 -16.51 -13.06 -2.04
CA ILE A 136 -16.94 -13.15 -0.64
C ILE A 136 -18.21 -12.33 -0.40
N GLU A 137 -18.94 -12.01 -1.46
CA GLU A 137 -20.29 -11.42 -1.41
C GLU A 137 -20.36 -10.09 -0.64
N ASN A 138 -19.32 -9.24 -0.77
CA ASN A 138 -19.21 -7.97 -0.04
C ASN A 138 -19.26 -8.12 1.50
N ASN A 139 -18.93 -9.29 2.05
CA ASN A 139 -18.93 -9.54 3.49
C ASN A 139 -17.58 -9.17 4.13
N LEU A 140 -17.56 -8.12 4.97
CA LEU A 140 -16.32 -7.62 5.56
C LEU A 140 -15.64 -8.66 6.48
N GLY A 141 -16.41 -9.43 7.25
CA GLY A 141 -15.87 -10.50 8.08
C GLY A 141 -15.17 -11.60 7.27
N GLN A 142 -15.75 -11.99 6.12
CA GLN A 142 -15.11 -12.93 5.20
C GLN A 142 -13.90 -12.31 4.49
N GLN A 143 -13.90 -11.00 4.22
CA GLN A 143 -12.73 -10.29 3.66
C GLN A 143 -11.53 -10.36 4.59
N VAL A 144 -11.73 -10.13 5.89
CA VAL A 144 -10.67 -10.25 6.90
C VAL A 144 -10.13 -11.68 6.96
N LEU A 145 -11.00 -12.70 6.93
CA LEU A 145 -10.58 -14.11 6.90
C LEU A 145 -9.83 -14.45 5.61
N LYS A 146 -10.25 -13.92 4.46
CA LYS A 146 -9.58 -14.08 3.15
C LYS A 146 -8.17 -13.48 3.19
N GLN A 147 -8.01 -12.28 3.74
CA GLN A 147 -6.70 -11.63 3.90
C GLN A 147 -5.77 -12.42 4.85
N ARG A 148 -6.31 -12.94 5.97
CA ARG A 148 -5.55 -13.84 6.87
C ARG A 148 -5.10 -15.12 6.17
N LEU A 149 -5.99 -15.75 5.38
CA LEU A 149 -5.67 -16.92 4.58
C LEU A 149 -4.57 -16.63 3.55
N TYR A 150 -4.68 -15.50 2.86
CA TYR A 150 -3.70 -15.04 1.89
C TYR A 150 -2.31 -14.92 2.51
N ALA A 151 -2.21 -14.21 3.64
CA ALA A 151 -0.94 -14.02 4.33
C ALA A 151 -0.36 -15.35 4.87
N ALA A 152 -1.19 -16.18 5.50
CA ALA A 152 -0.76 -17.48 6.02
C ALA A 152 -0.28 -18.42 4.91
N PHE A 153 -0.93 -18.41 3.74
CA PHE A 153 -0.51 -19.18 2.57
C PHE A 153 0.85 -18.69 2.06
N ILE A 154 1.06 -17.38 1.92
CA ILE A 154 2.34 -16.81 1.49
C ILE A 154 3.47 -17.25 2.42
N TYR A 155 3.29 -17.14 3.73
CA TYR A 155 4.33 -17.57 4.68
C TYR A 155 4.62 -19.06 4.61
N ALA A 156 3.59 -19.90 4.42
CA ALA A 156 3.77 -21.33 4.28
C ALA A 156 4.50 -21.70 2.97
N ALA A 157 4.15 -21.04 1.87
CA ALA A 157 4.82 -21.18 0.58
C ALA A 157 6.27 -20.71 0.64
N GLY A 158 6.53 -19.53 1.21
CA GLY A 158 7.88 -18.99 1.34
C GLY A 158 8.81 -19.88 2.16
N HIS A 159 8.28 -20.49 3.24
CA HIS A 159 9.01 -21.50 4.00
C HIS A 159 9.37 -22.72 3.15
N ILE A 160 8.47 -23.22 2.29
CA ILE A 160 8.76 -24.35 1.39
C ILE A 160 9.85 -23.95 0.37
N ILE A 161 9.70 -22.80 -0.29
CA ILE A 161 10.65 -22.31 -1.30
C ILE A 161 12.05 -22.12 -0.73
N ARG A 162 12.15 -21.49 0.45
CA ARG A 162 13.42 -21.25 1.13
C ARG A 162 14.20 -22.53 1.41
N ASN A 163 13.50 -23.64 1.65
CA ASN A 163 14.10 -24.93 2.01
C ASN A 163 14.29 -25.88 0.82
N LYS A 164 14.01 -25.44 -0.42
CA LYS A 164 14.26 -26.25 -1.62
C LYS A 164 15.76 -26.45 -1.83
N LYS A 165 16.16 -27.72 -1.92
CA LYS A 165 17.55 -28.12 -2.19
C LYS A 165 17.83 -28.30 -3.69
N ASN A 166 16.84 -28.79 -4.42
CA ASN A 166 16.90 -28.98 -5.86
C ASN A 166 15.95 -27.97 -6.50
N LEU A 167 16.51 -27.04 -7.27
CA LEU A 167 15.74 -26.11 -8.09
C LEU A 167 16.38 -26.10 -9.48
N LEU A 168 15.64 -26.60 -10.45
CA LEU A 168 16.04 -26.67 -11.85
C LEU A 168 15.67 -25.35 -12.52
N LEU A 169 16.69 -24.69 -13.08
CA LEU A 169 16.52 -23.47 -13.85
C LEU A 169 16.72 -23.79 -15.34
N PRO A 170 15.93 -23.17 -16.23
CA PRO A 170 16.23 -23.22 -17.66
C PRO A 170 17.58 -22.54 -17.93
N GLN A 171 18.17 -22.86 -19.08
CA GLN A 171 19.31 -22.09 -19.58
C GLN A 171 18.90 -20.63 -19.70
N ASN A 172 19.75 -19.74 -19.17
CA ASN A 172 19.47 -18.32 -19.10
C ASN A 172 20.75 -17.51 -19.33
N HIS A 173 20.63 -16.38 -20.03
CA HIS A 173 21.74 -15.51 -20.41
C HIS A 173 22.15 -14.57 -19.28
N ARG A 174 21.28 -14.44 -18.26
CA ARG A 174 21.52 -13.60 -17.08
C ARG A 174 22.42 -14.24 -16.02
N ASN A 175 22.74 -15.53 -16.14
CA ASN A 175 23.42 -16.32 -15.12
C ASN A 175 22.69 -16.31 -13.76
N LEU A 176 21.35 -16.34 -13.81
CA LEU A 176 20.49 -16.56 -12.66
C LEU A 176 20.81 -17.93 -12.07
N ASN A 177 21.01 -17.95 -10.76
CA ASN A 177 21.26 -19.17 -9.98
C ASN A 177 20.14 -19.39 -8.96
N PRO A 178 20.02 -20.60 -8.38
CA PRO A 178 18.96 -20.91 -7.43
C PRO A 178 18.86 -19.95 -6.25
N GLY A 179 20.00 -19.44 -5.74
CA GLY A 179 20.01 -18.48 -4.63
C GLY A 179 19.35 -17.14 -5.00
N MET A 180 19.62 -16.63 -6.20
CA MET A 180 18.97 -15.42 -6.72
C MET A 180 17.46 -15.63 -6.89
N ILE A 181 17.05 -16.77 -7.45
CA ILE A 181 15.64 -17.07 -7.71
C ILE A 181 14.85 -17.28 -6.42
N ILE A 182 15.39 -18.06 -5.46
CA ILE A 182 14.76 -18.26 -4.15
C ILE A 182 14.60 -16.92 -3.42
N THR A 183 15.62 -16.05 -3.49
CA THR A 183 15.55 -14.72 -2.89
C THR A 183 14.54 -13.83 -3.59
N PHE A 184 14.48 -13.87 -4.93
CA PHE A 184 13.48 -13.12 -5.70
C PHE A 184 12.06 -13.54 -5.32
N ILE A 185 11.78 -14.84 -5.30
CA ILE A 185 10.44 -15.34 -4.94
C ILE A 185 10.06 -14.88 -3.53
N ASN A 186 10.92 -15.06 -2.54
CA ASN A 186 10.58 -14.80 -1.14
C ASN A 186 10.59 -13.30 -0.79
N GLU A 187 11.65 -12.59 -1.16
CA GLU A 187 11.90 -11.22 -0.69
C GLU A 187 11.39 -10.15 -1.65
N VAL A 188 11.11 -10.51 -2.91
CA VAL A 188 10.54 -9.60 -3.90
C VAL A 188 9.07 -9.95 -4.15
N TYR A 189 8.79 -11.08 -4.77
CA TYR A 189 7.42 -11.43 -5.19
C TYR A 189 6.47 -11.65 -4.00
N LEU A 190 6.73 -12.64 -3.14
CA LEU A 190 5.85 -12.98 -2.02
C LEU A 190 5.73 -11.85 -1.01
N LYS A 191 6.82 -11.13 -0.77
CA LYS A 191 6.83 -9.96 0.12
C LYS A 191 6.05 -8.80 -0.47
N TYR A 192 6.15 -8.55 -1.78
CA TYR A 192 5.28 -7.60 -2.48
C TYR A 192 3.81 -8.02 -2.35
N GLN A 193 3.49 -9.30 -2.50
CA GLN A 193 2.12 -9.79 -2.35
C GLN A 193 1.54 -9.50 -0.95
N LEU A 194 2.36 -9.59 0.12
CA LEU A 194 1.91 -9.21 1.47
C LEU A 194 1.78 -7.70 1.68
N LEU A 195 2.73 -6.94 1.15
CA LEU A 195 2.88 -5.52 1.47
C LEU A 195 2.10 -4.60 0.51
N GLY A 196 1.82 -5.04 -0.72
CA GLY A 196 1.22 -4.22 -1.77
C GLY A 196 1.97 -2.91 -1.96
N TYR A 197 1.25 -1.78 -1.87
CA TYR A 197 1.84 -0.44 -1.94
C TYR A 197 2.84 -0.08 -0.81
N TRP A 198 2.97 -0.92 0.22
CA TRP A 198 3.99 -0.74 1.27
C TRP A 198 5.32 -1.40 0.94
N PHE A 199 5.39 -2.17 -0.14
CA PHE A 199 6.63 -2.75 -0.61
C PHE A 199 7.59 -1.63 -1.02
N LYS A 200 8.88 -1.73 -0.66
CA LYS A 200 9.85 -0.63 -0.87
C LYS A 200 10.74 -0.96 -2.03
N THR A 201 10.91 0.04 -2.88
CA THR A 201 12.02 0.17 -3.80
C THR A 201 13.00 1.20 -3.25
N LEU A 202 14.27 1.09 -3.64
CA LEU A 202 15.25 2.14 -3.39
C LEU A 202 14.93 3.37 -4.26
N SER A 203 14.94 4.54 -3.64
CA SER A 203 14.91 5.82 -4.35
C SER A 203 16.27 6.16 -4.94
N ASN A 204 16.31 7.09 -5.89
CA ASN A 204 17.57 7.58 -6.47
C ASN A 204 18.52 8.11 -5.39
N ARG A 205 17.98 8.81 -4.39
CA ARG A 205 18.76 9.32 -3.25
C ARG A 205 19.41 8.20 -2.43
N GLN A 206 18.69 7.10 -2.23
CA GLN A 206 19.22 5.95 -1.48
C GLN A 206 20.31 5.21 -2.26
N LEU A 207 20.18 5.12 -3.59
CA LEU A 207 21.23 4.59 -4.46
C LEU A 207 22.46 5.49 -4.48
N ALA A 208 22.27 6.80 -4.61
CA ALA A 208 23.34 7.79 -4.58
C ALA A 208 24.12 7.78 -3.25
N ALA A 209 23.49 7.35 -2.16
CA ALA A 209 24.12 7.18 -0.85
C ALA A 209 24.87 5.84 -0.67
N MET A 210 24.79 4.91 -1.64
CA MET A 210 25.56 3.67 -1.59
C MET A 210 27.03 3.94 -1.97
N PRO A 211 28.00 3.23 -1.36
CA PRO A 211 29.41 3.52 -1.59
C PRO A 211 29.92 3.07 -2.97
N GLU A 212 29.26 2.12 -3.63
CA GLU A 212 29.77 1.53 -4.88
C GLU A 212 29.44 2.38 -6.13
N PRO A 213 30.42 2.74 -7.01
CA PRO A 213 30.17 3.52 -8.23
C PRO A 213 29.18 2.92 -9.22
N LEU A 214 29.09 1.60 -9.25
CA LEU A 214 28.07 0.91 -10.03
C LEU A 214 26.65 1.29 -9.55
N MET A 215 26.47 1.51 -8.25
CA MET A 215 25.19 1.87 -7.65
C MET A 215 24.96 3.38 -7.68
N HIS A 216 25.92 4.17 -7.18
CA HIS A 216 25.74 5.61 -6.96
C HIS A 216 25.68 6.42 -8.24
N ASP A 217 26.43 6.04 -9.29
CA ASP A 217 26.44 6.77 -10.57
C ASP A 217 25.60 6.05 -11.62
N PHE A 218 25.99 4.81 -11.94
CA PHE A 218 25.42 4.13 -13.10
C PHE A 218 23.97 3.73 -12.87
N LEU A 219 23.69 2.96 -11.81
CA LEU A 219 22.34 2.49 -11.57
C LEU A 219 21.38 3.64 -11.23
N CYS A 220 21.85 4.69 -10.54
CA CYS A 220 21.05 5.90 -10.31
C CYS A 220 20.63 6.55 -11.64
N ARG A 221 21.55 6.68 -12.61
CA ARG A 221 21.22 7.19 -13.93
C ARG A 221 20.21 6.29 -14.65
N GLU A 222 20.47 4.99 -14.69
CA GLU A 222 19.58 4.04 -15.39
C GLU A 222 18.21 3.93 -14.70
N GLN A 223 18.12 4.10 -13.37
CA GLN A 223 16.84 4.18 -12.67
C GLN A 223 16.02 5.38 -13.15
N LYS A 224 16.64 6.56 -13.28
CA LYS A 224 15.96 7.77 -13.76
C LYS A 224 15.46 7.61 -15.20
N THR A 225 16.32 7.13 -16.09
CA THR A 225 16.00 7.06 -17.53
C THR A 225 15.02 5.92 -17.81
N ARG A 226 15.27 4.72 -17.28
CA ARG A 226 14.48 3.51 -17.56
C ARG A 226 13.30 3.29 -16.61
N GLN A 227 13.13 4.17 -15.61
CA GLN A 227 12.15 4.05 -14.51
C GLN A 227 12.21 2.70 -13.76
N LEU A 228 13.43 2.19 -13.53
CA LEU A 228 13.63 0.89 -12.91
C LEU A 228 13.12 0.88 -11.47
N GLN A 229 12.45 -0.21 -11.10
CA GLN A 229 12.14 -0.54 -9.72
C GLN A 229 13.32 -1.29 -9.12
N ILE A 230 14.03 -0.63 -8.21
CA ILE A 230 15.24 -1.17 -7.61
C ILE A 230 14.89 -1.76 -6.24
N VAL A 231 15.07 -3.06 -6.06
CA VAL A 231 14.73 -3.76 -4.82
C VAL A 231 15.99 -4.28 -4.15
N ARG A 232 16.26 -3.80 -2.94
CA ARG A 232 17.31 -4.32 -2.08
C ARG A 232 16.77 -5.46 -1.22
N THR A 233 17.36 -6.63 -1.36
CA THR A 233 17.08 -7.81 -0.53
C THR A 233 18.22 -8.04 0.46
N SER A 234 18.09 -9.06 1.30
CA SER A 234 19.09 -9.42 2.30
C SER A 234 20.48 -9.73 1.73
N LYS A 235 20.57 -10.11 0.45
CA LYS A 235 21.84 -10.47 -0.22
C LYS A 235 22.03 -9.87 -1.62
N TYR A 236 20.94 -9.73 -2.37
CA TYR A 236 20.98 -9.29 -3.76
C TYR A 236 20.30 -7.92 -3.91
N LEU A 237 20.64 -7.21 -4.97
CA LEU A 237 19.88 -6.08 -5.47
C LEU A 237 19.30 -6.47 -6.82
N PHE A 238 18.00 -6.22 -7.01
CA PHE A 238 17.27 -6.49 -8.24
C PHE A 238 16.90 -5.17 -8.90
N ALA A 239 17.22 -5.02 -10.18
CA ALA A 239 16.74 -3.91 -10.99
C ALA A 239 15.70 -4.43 -11.97
N ILE A 240 14.46 -3.94 -11.85
CA ILE A 240 13.28 -4.54 -12.47
C ILE A 240 12.61 -3.50 -13.35
N ALA A 241 12.28 -3.88 -14.58
CA ALA A 241 11.57 -3.01 -15.52
C ALA A 241 10.17 -2.67 -14.99
N PRO A 242 9.65 -1.46 -15.21
CA PRO A 242 8.26 -1.14 -14.86
C PRO A 242 7.28 -1.94 -15.73
N THR A 243 6.02 -1.98 -15.31
CA THR A 243 4.90 -2.47 -16.12
C THR A 243 4.10 -1.30 -16.67
N ILE A 244 3.75 -1.38 -17.95
CA ILE A 244 2.87 -0.42 -18.63
C ILE A 244 1.40 -0.86 -18.44
N GLU A 245 1.15 -2.17 -18.40
CA GLU A 245 -0.19 -2.70 -18.21
C GLU A 245 -0.76 -2.31 -16.83
N ILE A 246 -1.94 -1.68 -16.85
CA ILE A 246 -2.64 -1.20 -15.66
C ILE A 246 -2.96 -2.39 -14.74
N GLY A 247 -2.75 -2.21 -13.44
CA GLY A 247 -3.01 -3.25 -12.43
C GLY A 247 -2.05 -4.45 -12.47
N HIS A 248 -1.05 -4.45 -13.35
CA HIS A 248 -0.09 -5.56 -13.43
C HIS A 248 1.08 -5.37 -12.48
N ASN A 249 1.36 -6.43 -11.71
CA ASN A 249 2.48 -6.50 -10.80
C ASN A 249 3.81 -6.60 -11.57
N PRO A 250 4.75 -5.64 -11.43
CA PRO A 250 6.05 -5.70 -12.10
C PRO A 250 6.97 -6.80 -11.56
N PHE A 251 6.67 -7.33 -10.39
CA PHE A 251 7.48 -8.29 -9.64
C PHE A 251 7.06 -9.75 -9.84
N THR A 252 6.26 -10.09 -10.85
CA THR A 252 5.85 -11.47 -11.10
C THR A 252 7.05 -12.36 -11.41
N ILE A 253 6.98 -13.61 -10.96
CA ILE A 253 8.06 -14.58 -11.10
C ILE A 253 8.24 -14.92 -12.58
N ARG A 254 7.15 -15.21 -13.30
CA ARG A 254 7.19 -15.57 -14.72
C ARG A 254 7.84 -14.50 -15.56
N ARG A 255 7.42 -13.25 -15.38
CA ARG A 255 8.00 -12.11 -16.07
C ARG A 255 9.48 -11.96 -15.76
N PHE A 256 9.88 -12.09 -14.50
CA PHE A 256 11.28 -12.03 -14.11
C PHE A 256 12.11 -13.15 -14.75
N LEU A 257 11.58 -14.36 -14.91
CA LEU A 257 12.30 -15.49 -15.53
C LEU A 257 12.39 -15.39 -17.05
N GLN A 258 11.48 -14.66 -17.70
CA GLN A 258 11.40 -14.56 -19.14
C GLN A 258 12.62 -13.87 -19.77
N GLU A 259 13.13 -14.46 -20.85
CA GLU A 259 14.17 -13.91 -21.72
C GLU A 259 13.66 -13.98 -23.17
N GLU A 260 13.47 -12.83 -23.83
CA GLU A 260 12.89 -12.78 -25.18
C GLU A 260 13.94 -12.41 -26.23
N ALA A 261 14.07 -13.24 -27.27
CA ALA A 261 14.93 -12.95 -28.41
C ALA A 261 14.22 -12.05 -29.42
N LEU A 262 14.80 -10.88 -29.73
CA LEU A 262 14.32 -9.99 -30.79
C LEU A 262 14.98 -10.32 -32.14
N TYR A 263 14.17 -10.25 -33.22
CA TYR A 263 14.47 -10.15 -34.67
C TYR A 263 15.55 -11.06 -35.31
N SER A 264 16.47 -11.69 -34.57
CA SER A 264 17.54 -12.57 -35.09
C SER A 264 18.21 -13.49 -34.04
N HIS A 265 17.71 -13.59 -32.79
CA HIS A 265 18.42 -14.21 -31.64
C HIS A 265 19.71 -13.49 -31.20
N GLU A 266 20.05 -12.34 -31.79
CA GLU A 266 21.26 -11.59 -31.45
C GLU A 266 21.05 -10.64 -30.25
N ARG A 267 19.82 -10.28 -29.93
CA ARG A 267 19.49 -9.41 -28.79
C ARG A 267 18.40 -10.01 -27.93
N ILE A 268 18.72 -10.19 -26.65
CA ILE A 268 17.82 -10.83 -25.68
C ILE A 268 17.35 -9.78 -24.70
N ILE A 269 16.05 -9.62 -24.55
CA ILE A 269 15.44 -8.68 -23.62
C ILE A 269 15.29 -9.31 -22.25
N PHE A 270 15.52 -8.51 -21.22
CA PHE A 270 15.25 -8.86 -19.83
C PHE A 270 14.20 -7.96 -19.19
N ASN A 271 13.37 -8.53 -18.33
CA ASN A 271 12.46 -7.77 -17.47
C ASN A 271 13.06 -7.40 -16.11
N GLY A 272 14.22 -7.96 -15.78
CA GLY A 272 14.93 -7.64 -14.57
C GLY A 272 16.28 -8.34 -14.48
N VAL A 273 17.15 -7.79 -13.66
CA VAL A 273 18.53 -8.25 -13.48
C VAL A 273 18.87 -8.26 -11.99
N ALA A 274 19.83 -9.10 -11.61
CA ALA A 274 20.21 -9.29 -10.21
C ALA A 274 21.72 -9.14 -10.04
N ILE A 275 22.12 -8.52 -8.93
CA ILE A 275 23.51 -8.39 -8.54
C ILE A 275 23.71 -8.78 -7.07
N ASN A 276 24.77 -9.54 -6.78
CA ASN A 276 25.13 -9.91 -5.42
C ASN A 276 25.99 -8.79 -4.80
N LEU A 277 25.47 -8.14 -3.77
CA LEU A 277 26.14 -6.99 -3.14
C LEU A 277 27.47 -7.39 -2.47
N ALA A 278 27.59 -8.62 -1.99
CA ALA A 278 28.83 -9.11 -1.39
C ALA A 278 30.00 -9.23 -2.38
N MET A 279 29.72 -9.26 -3.70
CA MET A 279 30.74 -9.25 -4.75
C MET A 279 31.30 -7.85 -5.00
N LEU A 280 30.64 -6.81 -4.48
CA LEU A 280 31.03 -5.40 -4.67
C LEU A 280 31.76 -4.81 -3.46
N ALA A 281 31.79 -5.52 -2.33
CA ALA A 281 32.38 -5.02 -1.08
C ALA A 281 33.92 -4.91 -1.14
N GLU A 282 34.45 -3.77 -0.71
CA GLU A 282 35.90 -3.52 -0.61
C GLU A 282 36.51 -4.27 0.58
N ASN A 283 37.40 -5.26 0.34
CA ASN A 283 38.32 -5.83 1.34
C ASN A 283 39.41 -6.70 0.64
N PRO A 284 40.68 -6.24 0.47
CA PRO A 284 41.72 -7.02 -0.19
C PRO A 284 42.69 -7.72 0.79
N PRO A 285 43.08 -8.97 0.49
CA PRO A 285 44.53 -9.27 0.46
C PRO A 285 45.02 -10.03 -0.79
N GLU A 286 44.23 -10.14 -1.87
CA GLU A 286 44.64 -10.73 -3.16
C GLU A 286 44.17 -9.87 -4.34
N TYR A 287 44.96 -8.85 -4.67
CA TYR A 287 44.51 -7.65 -5.40
C TYR A 287 44.15 -7.87 -6.88
N GLU A 288 44.73 -8.83 -7.60
CA GLU A 288 44.56 -8.89 -9.07
C GLU A 288 43.40 -9.80 -9.54
N GLN A 289 43.31 -11.03 -9.03
CA GLN A 289 42.31 -11.99 -9.50
C GLN A 289 40.89 -11.63 -9.03
N ARG A 290 40.75 -11.18 -7.78
CA ARG A 290 39.45 -10.78 -7.23
C ARG A 290 38.97 -9.45 -7.83
N PHE A 291 39.88 -8.51 -8.11
CA PHE A 291 39.55 -7.27 -8.81
C PHE A 291 39.06 -7.54 -10.24
N LYS A 292 39.74 -8.41 -11.01
CA LYS A 292 39.29 -8.80 -12.34
C LYS A 292 37.91 -9.46 -12.30
N GLN A 293 37.69 -10.39 -11.37
CA GLN A 293 36.39 -11.03 -11.18
C GLN A 293 35.28 -10.02 -10.85
N GLN A 294 35.58 -9.02 -10.02
CA GLN A 294 34.64 -7.93 -9.73
C GLN A 294 34.36 -7.09 -10.98
N THR A 295 35.38 -6.65 -11.71
CA THR A 295 35.20 -5.86 -12.94
C THR A 295 34.39 -6.62 -14.00
N ASP A 296 34.67 -7.91 -14.22
CA ASP A 296 33.90 -8.76 -15.14
C ASP A 296 32.45 -8.93 -14.66
N TYR A 297 32.24 -9.01 -13.34
CA TYR A 297 30.91 -9.10 -12.73
C TYR A 297 30.11 -7.80 -12.92
N GLU A 298 30.72 -6.64 -12.70
CA GLU A 298 30.13 -5.32 -12.90
C GLU A 298 29.84 -5.04 -14.39
N ALA A 299 30.78 -5.37 -15.29
CA ALA A 299 30.61 -5.21 -16.73
C ALA A 299 29.43 -6.05 -17.24
N ARG A 300 29.30 -7.30 -16.76
CA ARG A 300 28.15 -8.13 -17.08
C ARG A 300 26.84 -7.52 -16.60
N PHE A 301 26.80 -6.98 -15.38
CA PHE A 301 25.59 -6.32 -14.87
C PHE A 301 25.21 -5.10 -15.72
N ARG A 302 26.17 -4.25 -16.08
CA ARG A 302 25.94 -3.09 -16.98
C ARG A 302 25.35 -3.55 -18.31
N HIS A 303 25.97 -4.56 -18.92
CA HIS A 303 25.48 -5.14 -20.16
C HIS A 303 24.05 -5.68 -20.01
N GLN A 304 23.72 -6.36 -18.91
CA GLN A 304 22.37 -6.85 -18.68
C GLN A 304 21.34 -5.72 -18.50
N ILE A 305 21.69 -4.60 -17.86
CA ILE A 305 20.81 -3.42 -17.74
C ILE A 305 20.49 -2.81 -19.11
N GLU A 306 21.46 -2.75 -20.04
CA GLU A 306 21.25 -2.26 -21.41
C GLU A 306 20.26 -3.10 -22.23
N HIS A 307 20.01 -4.34 -21.78
CA HIS A 307 19.05 -5.28 -22.38
C HIS A 307 17.64 -5.19 -21.77
N ILE A 308 17.40 -4.25 -20.85
CA ILE A 308 16.06 -3.94 -20.36
C ILE A 308 15.40 -2.93 -21.33
N ILE A 309 14.20 -3.22 -21.84
CA ILE A 309 13.43 -2.31 -22.71
C ILE A 309 13.03 -1.04 -21.97
N THR A 310 13.02 0.09 -22.67
CA THR A 310 12.63 1.41 -22.16
C THR A 310 11.68 2.13 -23.12
N LEU A 311 10.91 3.09 -22.61
CA LEU A 311 10.02 3.98 -23.37
C LEU A 311 10.70 5.30 -23.80
N GLU A 312 12.03 5.38 -23.68
CA GLU A 312 12.76 6.66 -23.64
C GLU A 312 12.79 7.44 -24.96
N SER A 313 12.66 6.77 -26.11
CA SER A 313 12.98 7.37 -27.41
C SER A 313 12.06 8.53 -27.83
N ASN A 314 10.90 8.70 -27.20
CA ASN A 314 9.87 9.68 -27.59
C ASN A 314 9.42 10.63 -26.45
N VAL A 315 10.18 10.71 -25.36
CA VAL A 315 9.76 11.42 -24.14
C VAL A 315 10.54 12.71 -23.96
N ASN A 316 9.84 13.84 -23.79
CA ASN A 316 10.47 15.12 -23.49
C ASN A 316 11.32 15.04 -22.19
N PRO A 317 12.63 15.42 -22.22
CA PRO A 317 13.48 15.44 -21.03
C PRO A 317 12.91 16.22 -19.84
N GLU A 318 12.09 17.25 -20.08
CA GLU A 318 11.41 18.02 -19.04
C GLU A 318 10.50 17.15 -18.15
N ILE A 319 9.95 16.05 -18.70
CA ILE A 319 9.12 15.10 -17.95
C ILE A 319 9.97 14.32 -16.94
N PHE A 320 11.14 13.85 -17.33
CA PHE A 320 12.06 13.15 -16.43
C PHE A 320 12.62 14.08 -15.36
N GLU A 321 12.94 15.33 -15.71
CA GLU A 321 13.34 16.34 -14.71
C GLU A 321 12.20 16.65 -13.73
N PHE A 322 10.96 16.80 -14.22
CA PHE A 322 9.82 17.01 -13.35
C PHE A 322 9.61 15.87 -12.35
N LEU A 323 9.64 14.61 -12.82
CA LEU A 323 9.49 13.45 -11.94
C LEU A 323 10.63 13.38 -10.90
N TYR A 324 11.85 13.71 -11.33
CA TYR A 324 13.01 13.81 -10.46
C TYR A 324 12.84 14.91 -9.39
N GLU A 325 12.35 16.09 -9.76
CA GLU A 325 12.04 17.18 -8.81
C GLU A 325 11.00 16.77 -7.77
N LEU A 326 9.95 16.03 -8.18
CA LEU A 326 8.96 15.52 -7.24
C LEU A 326 9.55 14.52 -6.25
N GLU A 327 10.40 13.60 -6.72
CA GLU A 327 11.11 12.64 -5.86
C GLU A 327 12.01 13.38 -4.85
N HIS A 328 12.75 14.38 -5.30
CA HIS A 328 13.59 15.22 -4.43
C HIS A 328 12.77 15.99 -3.42
N TYR A 329 11.66 16.59 -3.83
CA TYR A 329 10.78 17.30 -2.92
C TYR A 329 10.21 16.36 -1.83
N HIS A 330 9.84 15.14 -2.20
CA HIS A 330 9.43 14.13 -1.23
C HIS A 330 10.55 13.82 -0.23
N GLU A 331 11.74 13.48 -0.72
CA GLU A 331 12.87 13.02 0.10
C GLU A 331 13.49 14.11 1.00
N ASP A 332 13.53 15.35 0.52
CA ASP A 332 14.23 16.46 1.18
C ASP A 332 13.31 17.41 1.94
N THR A 333 12.00 17.41 1.62
CA THR A 333 11.02 18.29 2.29
C THR A 333 9.93 17.52 3.02
N LEU A 334 9.15 16.70 2.31
CA LEU A 334 7.98 16.04 2.93
C LEU A 334 8.40 15.02 3.99
N LEU A 335 9.36 14.17 3.67
CA LEU A 335 9.82 13.09 4.52
C LEU A 335 10.50 13.62 5.80
N PRO A 336 11.46 14.56 5.77
CA PRO A 336 12.06 15.12 6.98
C PRO A 336 11.03 15.86 7.84
N MET A 337 10.10 16.59 7.23
CA MET A 337 9.03 17.28 7.96
C MET A 337 8.12 16.26 8.67
N LEU A 338 7.76 15.16 8.01
CA LEU A 338 6.92 14.11 8.58
C LEU A 338 7.60 13.47 9.81
N PHE A 339 8.88 13.13 9.72
CA PHE A 339 9.63 12.44 10.78
C PHE A 339 10.35 13.34 11.79
N ALA A 340 10.23 14.67 11.66
CA ALA A 340 10.79 15.60 12.64
C ALA A 340 10.21 15.32 14.04
N PRO A 341 11.00 15.49 15.13
CA PRO A 341 10.50 15.33 16.49
C PRO A 341 9.20 16.12 16.72
N MET A 342 8.27 15.55 17.51
CA MET A 342 7.07 16.25 17.91
C MET A 342 7.44 17.35 18.93
N PRO A 343 6.83 18.55 18.88
CA PRO A 343 7.11 19.60 19.86
C PRO A 343 6.80 19.14 21.29
N ALA A 344 7.77 19.24 22.19
CA ALA A 344 7.65 18.75 23.57
C ALA A 344 6.65 19.55 24.42
N ASP A 345 6.39 20.80 24.04
CA ASP A 345 5.49 21.73 24.70
C ASP A 345 4.02 21.61 24.21
N VAL A 346 3.79 20.85 23.14
CA VAL A 346 2.45 20.67 22.56
C VAL A 346 1.93 19.27 22.84
N PRO A 347 0.74 19.11 23.45
CA PRO A 347 0.12 17.80 23.62
C PRO A 347 -0.03 17.05 22.29
N LEU A 348 0.23 15.73 22.29
CA LEU A 348 0.19 14.90 21.07
C LEU A 348 -1.13 14.99 20.31
N ASN A 349 -2.26 15.12 21.03
CA ASN A 349 -3.59 15.27 20.43
C ASN A 349 -3.81 16.59 19.66
N LYS A 350 -2.84 17.52 19.72
CA LYS A 350 -2.78 18.74 18.88
C LYS A 350 -1.60 18.68 17.92
N ALA A 351 -0.43 18.24 18.40
CA ALA A 351 0.79 18.18 17.59
C ALA A 351 0.62 17.28 16.36
N VAL A 352 0.02 16.10 16.53
CA VAL A 352 -0.21 15.14 15.44
C VAL A 352 -1.15 15.73 14.38
N PRO A 353 -2.39 16.17 14.70
CA PRO A 353 -3.27 16.79 13.70
C PRO A 353 -2.61 17.94 12.93
N SER A 354 -1.85 18.81 13.61
CA SER A 354 -1.14 19.92 12.96
C SER A 354 -0.06 19.43 11.99
N ARG A 355 0.71 18.39 12.36
CA ARG A 355 1.71 17.76 11.48
C ARG A 355 1.06 17.15 10.24
N LEU A 356 -0.04 16.42 10.43
CA LEU A 356 -0.80 15.79 9.34
C LEU A 356 -1.36 16.83 8.36
N LEU A 357 -1.96 17.92 8.87
CA LEU A 357 -2.49 19.01 8.06
C LEU A 357 -1.39 19.72 7.26
N GLN A 358 -0.24 19.96 7.89
CA GLN A 358 0.92 20.55 7.20
C GLN A 358 1.43 19.64 6.08
N TYR A 359 1.50 18.32 6.34
CA TYR A 359 1.90 17.32 5.34
C TYR A 359 0.97 17.32 4.14
N GLU A 360 -0.33 17.22 4.37
CA GLU A 360 -1.32 17.24 3.28
C GLU A 360 -1.27 18.53 2.47
N LYS A 361 -1.12 19.69 3.13
CA LYS A 361 -0.98 20.98 2.44
C LYS A 361 0.24 21.01 1.52
N LEU A 362 1.40 20.60 2.03
CA LEU A 362 2.65 20.60 1.24
C LEU A 362 2.58 19.61 0.07
N LEU A 363 2.05 18.40 0.32
CA LEU A 363 1.83 17.39 -0.72
C LEU A 363 0.89 17.93 -1.81
N THR A 364 -0.22 18.56 -1.43
CA THR A 364 -1.20 19.10 -2.37
C THR A 364 -0.58 20.19 -3.25
N SER A 365 0.05 21.20 -2.63
CA SER A 365 0.55 22.37 -3.35
C SER A 365 1.78 22.10 -4.20
N ASN A 366 2.63 21.15 -3.81
CA ASN A 366 3.94 20.94 -4.43
C ASN A 366 4.08 19.58 -5.15
N VAL A 367 3.10 18.68 -5.02
CA VAL A 367 3.09 17.41 -5.76
C VAL A 367 1.82 17.30 -6.60
N LEU A 368 0.62 17.35 -5.99
CA LEU A 368 -0.64 17.09 -6.70
C LEU A 368 -0.97 18.15 -7.76
N VAL A 369 -0.88 19.43 -7.40
CA VAL A 369 -1.15 20.54 -8.33
C VAL A 369 -0.11 20.61 -9.46
N PRO A 370 1.21 20.51 -9.19
CA PRO A 370 2.22 20.43 -10.25
C PRO A 370 2.04 19.21 -11.18
N PHE A 371 1.68 18.05 -10.64
CA PHE A 371 1.37 16.85 -11.43
C PHE A 371 0.26 17.12 -12.44
N HIS A 372 -0.88 17.62 -11.99
CA HIS A 372 -1.98 18.02 -12.87
C HIS A 372 -1.53 19.03 -13.94
N ARG A 373 -0.68 20.00 -13.58
CA ARG A 373 -0.18 21.01 -14.52
C ARG A 373 0.66 20.40 -15.63
N ILE A 374 1.58 19.49 -15.32
CA ILE A 374 2.42 18.81 -16.31
C ILE A 374 1.58 17.96 -17.25
N LEU A 375 0.64 17.19 -16.68
CA LEU A 375 -0.27 16.34 -17.43
C LEU A 375 -1.11 17.14 -18.45
N ARG A 376 -1.53 18.37 -18.10
CA ARG A 376 -2.38 19.20 -18.97
C ARG A 376 -1.63 20.10 -19.95
N LYS A 377 -0.37 20.45 -19.67
CA LYS A 377 0.33 21.51 -20.42
C LYS A 377 1.61 21.07 -21.12
N VAL A 378 2.21 19.96 -20.71
CA VAL A 378 3.52 19.51 -21.22
C VAL A 378 3.40 18.20 -21.96
N VAL A 379 2.70 17.22 -21.36
CA VAL A 379 2.50 15.91 -21.97
C VAL A 379 1.74 16.05 -23.29
N SER A 380 2.28 15.43 -24.34
CA SER A 380 1.88 15.63 -25.72
C SER A 380 1.59 14.34 -26.49
N ASN A 381 2.05 13.20 -25.99
CA ASN A 381 1.90 11.89 -26.63
C ASN A 381 1.68 10.76 -25.59
N ASN A 382 1.34 9.57 -26.07
CA ASN A 382 1.00 8.43 -25.21
C ASN A 382 2.23 7.92 -24.42
N ASP A 383 3.43 7.88 -25.01
CA ASP A 383 4.63 7.40 -24.32
C ASP A 383 4.95 8.28 -23.10
N GLU A 384 4.78 9.59 -23.24
CA GLU A 384 4.92 10.57 -22.16
C GLU A 384 3.87 10.39 -21.06
N GLN A 385 2.64 9.99 -21.41
CA GLN A 385 1.59 9.67 -20.43
C GLN A 385 1.95 8.46 -19.59
N GLU A 386 2.43 7.40 -20.23
CA GLU A 386 2.86 6.17 -19.55
C GLU A 386 4.05 6.45 -18.63
N VAL A 387 5.03 7.23 -19.08
CA VAL A 387 6.16 7.64 -18.22
C VAL A 387 5.68 8.42 -17.01
N ILE A 388 4.76 9.38 -17.18
CA ILE A 388 4.18 10.13 -16.06
C ILE A 388 3.39 9.22 -15.12
N TYR A 389 2.56 8.31 -15.64
CA TYR A 389 1.80 7.36 -14.83
C TYR A 389 2.72 6.48 -13.98
N ILE A 390 3.74 5.86 -14.60
CA ILE A 390 4.72 5.01 -13.92
C ILE A 390 5.45 5.82 -12.84
N GLY A 391 5.92 7.03 -13.16
CA GLY A 391 6.67 7.89 -12.25
C GLY A 391 5.85 8.34 -11.04
N ILE A 392 4.62 8.78 -11.25
CA ILE A 392 3.72 9.17 -10.15
C ILE A 392 3.33 7.96 -9.31
N ARG A 393 3.07 6.80 -9.92
CA ARG A 393 2.80 5.55 -9.19
C ARG A 393 3.97 5.17 -8.28
N GLN A 394 5.21 5.26 -8.77
CA GLN A 394 6.42 5.00 -7.98
C GLN A 394 6.57 6.01 -6.83
N LEU A 395 6.38 7.30 -7.10
CA LEU A 395 6.41 8.35 -6.07
C LEU A 395 5.38 8.09 -4.97
N PHE A 396 4.15 7.73 -5.33
CA PHE A 396 3.11 7.41 -4.35
C PHE A 396 3.39 6.11 -3.58
N GLY A 397 4.02 5.11 -4.19
CA GLY A 397 4.54 3.94 -3.48
C GLY A 397 5.55 4.35 -2.39
N ASN A 398 6.48 5.25 -2.72
CA ASN A 398 7.45 5.78 -1.76
C ASN A 398 6.78 6.58 -0.63
N ILE A 399 5.80 7.43 -0.96
CA ILE A 399 5.00 8.19 0.01
C ILE A 399 4.25 7.24 0.96
N LEU A 400 3.53 6.25 0.44
CA LEU A 400 2.74 5.31 1.24
C LEU A 400 3.63 4.49 2.16
N SER A 401 4.78 4.07 1.66
CA SER A 401 5.75 3.31 2.42
C SER A 401 6.38 4.12 3.56
N ALA A 402 6.80 5.36 3.27
CA ALA A 402 7.31 6.28 4.28
C ALA A 402 6.24 6.62 5.33
N PHE A 403 5.00 6.84 4.91
CA PHE A 403 3.89 7.12 5.82
C PHE A 403 3.55 5.91 6.69
N LYS A 404 3.70 4.69 6.16
CA LYS A 404 3.54 3.47 6.96
C LYS A 404 4.60 3.38 8.06
N ASP A 405 5.85 3.70 7.76
CA ASP A 405 6.91 3.81 8.77
C ASP A 405 6.61 4.89 9.82
N PHE A 406 5.97 5.99 9.41
CA PHE A 406 5.52 7.04 10.31
C PHE A 406 4.44 6.54 11.27
N LEU A 407 3.44 5.80 10.79
CA LEU A 407 2.41 5.17 11.64
C LEU A 407 2.96 4.20 12.69
N LEU A 408 4.18 3.67 12.49
CA LEU A 408 4.84 2.80 13.46
C LEU A 408 5.54 3.57 14.60
N LEU A 409 5.53 4.90 14.58
CA LEU A 409 6.09 5.69 15.69
C LEU A 409 5.22 5.54 16.95
N PRO A 410 5.83 5.45 18.15
CA PRO A 410 5.09 5.32 19.41
C PRO A 410 4.03 6.41 19.62
N ALA A 411 4.31 7.65 19.20
CA ALA A 411 3.40 8.79 19.32
C ALA A 411 2.11 8.67 18.50
N LEU A 412 2.05 7.71 17.56
CA LEU A 412 0.97 7.54 16.60
C LEU A 412 0.21 6.22 16.75
N LEU A 413 0.58 5.40 17.74
CA LEU A 413 -0.14 4.17 18.03
C LEU A 413 -1.62 4.48 18.28
N LEU A 414 -2.49 3.83 17.50
CA LEU A 414 -3.95 3.98 17.55
C LEU A 414 -4.46 5.40 17.19
N ASN A 415 -3.68 6.19 16.45
CA ASN A 415 -4.13 7.50 16.01
C ASN A 415 -5.02 7.42 14.76
N GLU A 416 -6.33 7.56 14.95
CA GLU A 416 -7.33 7.45 13.88
C GLU A 416 -7.16 8.51 12.77
N GLN A 417 -6.69 9.71 13.08
CA GLN A 417 -6.47 10.75 12.06
C GLN A 417 -5.30 10.42 11.14
N ALA A 418 -4.23 9.84 11.70
CA ALA A 418 -3.10 9.37 10.92
C ALA A 418 -3.49 8.15 10.07
N ASP A 419 -4.23 7.20 10.63
CA ASP A 419 -4.80 6.06 9.90
C ASP A 419 -5.73 6.54 8.75
N MET A 420 -6.54 7.58 8.99
CA MET A 420 -7.41 8.18 7.98
C MET A 420 -6.62 8.88 6.85
N LEU A 421 -5.59 9.67 7.18
CA LEU A 421 -4.75 10.29 6.15
C LEU A 421 -4.03 9.23 5.31
N PHE A 422 -3.55 8.16 5.94
CA PHE A 422 -2.99 7.01 5.24
C PHE A 422 -4.01 6.38 4.27
N GLY A 423 -5.25 6.16 4.72
CA GLY A 423 -6.33 5.66 3.87
C GLY A 423 -6.63 6.57 2.68
N ARG A 424 -6.56 7.90 2.85
CA ARG A 424 -6.72 8.87 1.75
C ARG A 424 -5.56 8.81 0.75
N LEU A 425 -4.32 8.70 1.22
CA LEU A 425 -3.15 8.52 0.35
C LEU A 425 -3.29 7.23 -0.47
N LEU A 426 -3.72 6.14 0.15
CA LEU A 426 -3.92 4.84 -0.50
C LEU A 426 -5.05 4.91 -1.52
N ALA A 427 -6.18 5.53 -1.17
CA ALA A 427 -7.28 5.77 -2.09
C ALA A 427 -6.82 6.58 -3.31
N TYR A 428 -5.96 7.59 -3.13
CA TYR A 428 -5.44 8.38 -4.24
C TYR A 428 -4.70 7.49 -5.24
N THR A 429 -3.81 6.62 -4.77
CA THR A 429 -3.08 5.66 -5.62
C THR A 429 -4.02 4.71 -6.35
N LEU A 430 -5.01 4.15 -5.66
CA LEU A 430 -6.02 3.28 -6.27
C LEU A 430 -6.85 4.02 -7.34
N PHE A 431 -7.14 5.31 -7.14
CA PHE A 431 -7.83 6.12 -8.15
C PHE A 431 -6.97 6.39 -9.38
N LEU A 432 -5.65 6.56 -9.24
CA LEU A 432 -4.77 6.68 -10.41
C LEU A 432 -4.82 5.42 -11.29
N GLU A 433 -5.03 4.24 -10.71
CA GLU A 433 -5.18 2.98 -11.44
C GLU A 433 -6.59 2.83 -12.01
N LYS A 434 -7.64 2.92 -11.18
CA LYS A 434 -9.04 2.78 -11.61
C LYS A 434 -9.44 3.79 -12.67
N ARG A 435 -8.89 5.01 -12.59
CA ARG A 435 -9.19 6.12 -13.51
C ARG A 435 -8.05 6.37 -14.48
N HIS A 436 -7.23 5.35 -14.74
CA HIS A 436 -6.10 5.48 -15.66
C HIS A 436 -6.52 6.11 -16.98
N ASP A 437 -7.56 5.57 -17.61
CA ASP A 437 -8.04 6.05 -18.89
C ASP A 437 -8.66 7.46 -18.83
N SER A 438 -9.32 7.80 -17.73
CA SER A 438 -9.91 9.14 -17.52
C SER A 438 -8.88 10.22 -17.18
N VAL A 439 -7.70 9.84 -16.70
CA VAL A 439 -6.65 10.77 -16.24
C VAL A 439 -5.49 10.83 -17.22
N PHE A 440 -4.97 9.68 -17.63
CA PHE A 440 -3.71 9.54 -18.37
C PHE A 440 -3.92 9.26 -19.86
N ARG A 441 -5.13 9.32 -20.42
CA ARG A 441 -5.32 9.40 -21.88
C ARG A 441 -5.31 10.85 -22.36
N MET A 442 -4.94 11.05 -23.62
CA MET A 442 -5.02 12.36 -24.26
C MET A 442 -6.49 12.76 -24.41
N HIS A 443 -6.86 13.84 -23.74
CA HIS A 443 -8.20 14.40 -23.76
C HIS A 443 -8.18 15.80 -24.35
N THR A 444 -9.13 16.09 -25.23
CA THR A 444 -9.52 17.46 -25.56
C THR A 444 -9.99 18.19 -24.30
N PRO A 445 -10.06 19.54 -24.32
CA PRO A 445 -10.60 20.29 -23.18
C PRO A 445 -12.03 19.84 -22.78
N ALA A 446 -12.89 19.58 -23.76
CA ALA A 446 -14.27 19.14 -23.50
C ALA A 446 -14.33 17.74 -22.87
N GLU A 447 -13.56 16.78 -23.39
CA GLU A 447 -13.47 15.43 -22.81
C GLU A 447 -12.92 15.47 -21.38
N TRP A 448 -11.94 16.34 -21.10
CA TRP A 448 -11.42 16.51 -19.75
C TRP A 448 -12.48 17.01 -18.77
N ASP A 449 -13.30 17.97 -19.18
CA ASP A 449 -14.38 18.51 -18.35
C ASP A 449 -15.47 17.44 -18.11
N GLU A 450 -15.79 16.63 -19.12
CA GLU A 450 -16.69 15.46 -18.97
C GLU A 450 -16.12 14.44 -17.97
N GLN A 451 -14.82 14.11 -18.06
CA GLN A 451 -14.17 13.22 -17.09
C GLN A 451 -14.14 13.82 -15.68
N HIS A 452 -14.03 15.15 -15.57
CA HIS A 452 -14.12 15.84 -14.29
C HIS A 452 -15.52 15.74 -13.68
N GLU A 453 -16.57 16.02 -14.44
CA GLU A 453 -17.96 15.85 -13.98
C GLU A 453 -18.23 14.39 -13.57
N ALA A 454 -17.79 13.45 -14.41
CA ALA A 454 -17.89 12.02 -14.14
C ALA A 454 -17.23 11.61 -12.81
N SER A 455 -16.13 12.26 -12.44
CA SER A 455 -15.42 11.98 -11.19
C SER A 455 -16.23 12.31 -9.94
N GLN A 456 -17.21 13.21 -10.05
CA GLN A 456 -18.00 13.72 -8.92
C GLN A 456 -19.37 13.03 -8.79
N GLU A 457 -19.82 12.31 -9.83
CA GLU A 457 -21.16 11.69 -9.88
C GLU A 457 -21.48 10.83 -8.66
N ALA A 458 -20.54 10.01 -8.18
CA ALA A 458 -20.77 9.12 -7.05
C ALA A 458 -20.99 9.87 -5.73
N LEU A 459 -20.28 10.98 -5.52
CA LEU A 459 -20.45 11.81 -4.34
C LEU A 459 -21.77 12.59 -4.42
N GLN A 460 -22.08 13.16 -5.59
CA GLN A 460 -23.34 13.86 -5.84
C GLN A 460 -24.55 12.93 -5.62
N PHE A 461 -24.47 11.68 -6.07
CA PHE A 461 -25.51 10.69 -5.82
C PHE A 461 -25.80 10.50 -4.32
N ILE A 462 -24.77 10.46 -3.48
CA ILE A 462 -24.93 10.33 -2.03
C ILE A 462 -25.49 11.62 -1.44
N GLU A 463 -25.02 12.79 -1.87
CA GLU A 463 -25.56 14.07 -1.41
C GLU A 463 -27.06 14.18 -1.71
N ASP A 464 -27.49 13.80 -2.92
CA ASP A 464 -28.89 13.82 -3.34
C ASP A 464 -29.72 12.79 -2.55
N LEU A 465 -29.19 11.58 -2.36
CA LEU A 465 -29.82 10.54 -1.55
C LEU A 465 -30.02 11.04 -0.11
N MET A 466 -28.99 11.64 0.48
CA MET A 466 -29.03 12.15 1.85
C MET A 466 -29.99 13.32 1.98
N ALA A 467 -29.98 14.29 1.06
CA ALA A 467 -30.90 15.41 1.04
C ALA A 467 -32.37 14.93 1.02
N GLN A 468 -32.68 13.96 0.16
CA GLN A 468 -34.02 13.38 0.05
C GLN A 468 -34.44 12.62 1.33
N LYS A 469 -33.54 11.83 1.91
CA LYS A 469 -33.85 10.93 3.04
C LYS A 469 -33.83 11.67 4.38
N MET A 470 -33.00 12.70 4.56
CA MET A 470 -32.90 13.49 5.80
C MET A 470 -34.14 14.33 6.07
N GLU A 471 -34.81 14.84 5.03
CA GLU A 471 -36.09 15.54 5.18
C GLU A 471 -37.15 14.61 5.78
N ARG A 472 -37.26 13.39 5.24
CA ARG A 472 -38.17 12.36 5.75
C ARG A 472 -37.77 11.91 7.16
N HIS A 473 -36.48 11.69 7.40
CA HIS A 473 -35.97 11.26 8.70
C HIS A 473 -36.27 12.29 9.80
N SER A 474 -36.02 13.58 9.55
CA SER A 474 -36.26 14.67 10.51
C SER A 474 -37.74 14.78 10.89
N ARG A 475 -38.65 14.59 9.93
CA ARG A 475 -40.10 14.53 10.18
C ARG A 475 -40.46 13.33 11.06
N LEU A 476 -39.91 12.15 10.76
CA LEU A 476 -40.17 10.93 11.54
C LEU A 476 -39.64 11.06 12.97
N VAL A 477 -38.43 11.58 13.18
CA VAL A 477 -37.87 11.81 14.53
C VAL A 477 -38.75 12.76 15.34
N SER A 478 -39.20 13.86 14.73
CA SER A 478 -40.11 14.82 15.39
C SER A 478 -41.43 14.16 15.79
N GLN A 479 -42.02 13.35 14.90
CA GLN A 479 -43.25 12.61 15.19
C GLN A 479 -43.04 11.53 16.28
N ILE A 480 -41.90 10.85 16.27
CA ILE A 480 -41.52 9.86 17.30
C ILE A 480 -41.42 10.54 18.66
N ASN A 481 -40.72 11.66 18.78
CA ASN A 481 -40.56 12.38 20.05
C ASN A 481 -41.92 12.86 20.61
N ASN A 482 -42.78 13.42 19.75
CA ASN A 482 -44.12 13.85 20.14
C ASN A 482 -45.00 12.66 20.59
N GLN A 483 -44.95 11.54 19.87
CA GLN A 483 -45.73 10.35 20.19
C GLN A 483 -45.18 9.62 21.44
N GLN A 484 -43.87 9.61 21.65
CA GLN A 484 -43.22 9.04 22.84
C GLN A 484 -43.65 9.81 24.11
N THR A 485 -43.70 11.15 24.04
CA THR A 485 -44.22 11.98 25.13
C THR A 485 -45.67 11.64 25.48
N ALA A 486 -46.51 11.34 24.48
CA ALA A 486 -47.89 10.94 24.67
C ALA A 486 -48.05 9.53 25.30
N VAL A 487 -47.10 8.62 25.04
CA VAL A 487 -47.04 7.28 25.63
C VAL A 487 -46.52 7.34 27.07
N ASP A 488 -45.48 8.13 27.34
CA ASP A 488 -44.82 8.20 28.66
C ASP A 488 -45.63 9.02 29.68
N SER A 489 -46.46 9.97 29.21
CA SER A 489 -47.33 10.81 30.05
C SER A 489 -48.79 10.78 29.58
N PRO A 490 -49.50 9.65 29.72
CA PRO A 490 -50.88 9.55 29.29
C PRO A 490 -51.78 10.38 30.20
N GLY A 491 -52.44 11.40 29.64
CA GLY A 491 -53.41 12.23 30.36
C GLY A 491 -54.56 11.42 30.99
N LEU A 492 -55.25 11.99 31.99
CA LEU A 492 -56.30 11.31 32.78
C LEU A 492 -57.39 10.61 31.93
N LEU A 493 -57.81 11.22 30.81
CA LEU A 493 -58.77 10.64 29.85
C LEU A 493 -58.18 9.50 29.00
N GLY A 494 -56.87 9.46 28.78
CA GLY A 494 -56.17 8.43 28.01
C GLY A 494 -56.11 7.08 28.71
N ARG A 495 -56.03 7.08 30.06
CA ARG A 495 -56.03 5.86 30.88
C ARG A 495 -57.37 5.11 30.91
N LEU A 496 -58.48 5.82 30.70
CA LEU A 496 -59.85 5.27 30.70
C LEU A 496 -60.29 4.63 29.37
N LEU A 497 -59.61 4.93 28.25
CA LEU A 497 -60.08 4.62 26.89
C LEU A 497 -59.27 3.55 26.14
N LYS A 498 -58.38 2.79 26.80
CA LYS A 498 -57.44 1.86 26.13
C LYS A 498 -56.61 2.52 25.00
N ARG A 499 -56.37 3.84 25.07
CA ARG A 499 -55.59 4.58 24.07
C ARG A 499 -54.10 4.22 24.06
N GLY A 500 -53.57 3.72 25.18
CA GLY A 500 -52.17 3.31 25.33
C GLY A 500 -51.69 2.32 24.27
N GLU A 501 -52.46 1.26 24.01
CA GLU A 501 -52.09 0.23 23.02
C GLU A 501 -52.09 0.78 21.58
N ARG A 502 -53.00 1.73 21.27
CA ARG A 502 -53.03 2.40 19.97
C ARG A 502 -51.87 3.37 19.80
N ASP A 503 -51.52 4.09 20.85
CA ASP A 503 -50.41 5.04 20.86
C ASP A 503 -49.04 4.35 20.82
N GLU A 504 -48.90 3.21 21.50
CA GLU A 504 -47.74 2.31 21.42
C GLU A 504 -47.59 1.70 20.02
N ASN A 505 -48.69 1.21 19.41
CA ASN A 505 -48.66 0.71 18.04
C ASN A 505 -48.27 1.79 17.03
N ARG A 506 -48.78 3.03 17.20
CA ARG A 506 -48.40 4.16 16.35
C ARG A 506 -46.92 4.52 16.50
N LEU A 507 -46.42 4.56 17.73
CA LEU A 507 -45.00 4.78 18.02
C LEU A 507 -44.13 3.68 17.40
N GLY A 508 -44.53 2.42 17.52
CA GLY A 508 -43.86 1.27 16.89
C GLY A 508 -43.79 1.39 15.37
N ASN A 509 -44.89 1.80 14.73
CA ASN A 509 -44.92 2.03 13.28
C ASN A 509 -44.00 3.18 12.84
N LEU A 510 -43.95 4.29 13.60
CA LEU A 510 -43.05 5.40 13.31
C LEU A 510 -41.58 4.99 13.45
N LYS A 511 -41.23 4.24 14.51
CA LYS A 511 -39.88 3.69 14.71
C LYS A 511 -39.49 2.75 13.56
N ARG A 512 -40.39 1.85 13.11
CA ARG A 512 -40.15 0.99 11.95
C ARG A 512 -39.94 1.79 10.66
N GLN A 513 -40.72 2.84 10.41
CA GLN A 513 -40.52 3.68 9.22
C GLN A 513 -39.18 4.44 9.24
N SER A 514 -38.74 4.88 10.42
CA SER A 514 -37.43 5.50 10.60
C SER A 514 -36.31 4.50 10.33
N GLN A 515 -36.40 3.29 10.91
CA GLN A 515 -35.47 2.19 10.65
C GLN A 515 -35.43 1.77 9.18
N GLN A 516 -36.58 1.74 8.51
CA GLN A 516 -36.67 1.44 7.08
C GLN A 516 -35.93 2.50 6.24
N THR A 517 -36.09 3.79 6.58
CA THR A 517 -35.38 4.88 5.90
C THR A 517 -33.87 4.75 6.08
N GLN A 518 -33.42 4.43 7.29
CA GLN A 518 -32.01 4.17 7.57
C GLN A 518 -31.48 2.95 6.83
N TRP A 519 -32.24 1.85 6.79
CA TRP A 519 -31.88 0.64 6.07
C TRP A 519 -31.77 0.87 4.56
N GLU A 520 -32.69 1.63 3.97
CA GLU A 520 -32.63 2.00 2.54
C GLU A 520 -31.32 2.73 2.21
N VAL A 521 -30.97 3.77 2.98
CA VAL A 521 -29.70 4.49 2.78
C VAL A 521 -28.50 3.55 2.95
N PHE A 522 -28.51 2.74 4.01
CA PHE A 522 -27.45 1.79 4.29
C PHE A 522 -27.22 0.81 3.12
N GLN A 523 -28.29 0.28 2.52
CA GLN A 523 -28.17 -0.60 1.36
C GLN A 523 -27.58 0.09 0.14
N GLU A 524 -28.00 1.33 -0.16
CA GLU A 524 -27.45 2.10 -1.28
C GLU A 524 -25.94 2.35 -1.09
N LEU A 525 -25.52 2.70 0.13
CA LEU A 525 -24.10 2.87 0.47
C LEU A 525 -23.28 1.59 0.21
N LEU A 526 -23.82 0.41 0.55
CA LEU A 526 -23.14 -0.86 0.32
C LEU A 526 -23.01 -1.22 -1.18
N GLN A 527 -23.88 -0.69 -2.04
CA GLN A 527 -23.85 -0.92 -3.48
C GLN A 527 -23.00 0.09 -4.26
N LEU A 528 -22.49 1.15 -3.61
CA LEU A 528 -21.70 2.20 -4.27
C LEU A 528 -20.55 1.67 -5.14
N PRO A 529 -19.69 0.74 -4.68
CA PRO A 529 -18.58 0.25 -5.52
C PRO A 529 -19.07 -0.50 -6.77
N LYS A 530 -20.27 -1.08 -6.72
CA LYS A 530 -20.87 -1.79 -7.85
C LYS A 530 -21.51 -0.80 -8.84
N HIS A 531 -22.16 0.25 -8.36
CA HIS A 531 -22.75 1.28 -9.20
C HIS A 531 -21.70 2.19 -9.85
N PHE A 532 -20.57 2.41 -9.17
CA PHE A 532 -19.54 3.36 -9.55
C PHE A 532 -18.12 2.76 -9.43
N PRO A 533 -17.78 1.72 -10.20
CA PRO A 533 -16.56 0.92 -10.02
C PRO A 533 -15.26 1.73 -10.09
N ASP A 534 -15.20 2.72 -10.99
CA ASP A 534 -14.00 3.54 -11.22
C ASP A 534 -14.01 4.86 -10.42
N ARG A 535 -15.11 5.16 -9.73
CA ARG A 535 -15.32 6.45 -9.04
C ARG A 535 -15.48 6.27 -7.53
N VAL A 536 -15.50 5.03 -7.05
CA VAL A 536 -15.51 4.70 -5.63
C VAL A 536 -14.39 3.69 -5.35
N VAL A 537 -13.61 3.97 -4.32
CA VAL A 537 -12.66 3.00 -3.75
C VAL A 537 -13.22 2.53 -2.42
N HIS A 538 -13.36 1.23 -2.26
CA HIS A 538 -13.72 0.57 -1.02
C HIS A 538 -12.45 0.01 -0.38
N LEU A 539 -11.85 0.76 0.56
CA LEU A 539 -10.48 0.49 1.01
C LEU A 539 -10.25 -0.94 1.50
N GLU A 540 -11.21 -1.54 2.21
CA GLU A 540 -11.07 -2.89 2.75
C GLU A 540 -11.09 -3.99 1.67
N PHE A 541 -11.64 -3.72 0.50
CA PHE A 541 -11.83 -4.68 -0.60
C PHE A 541 -10.88 -4.42 -1.77
N ASP A 542 -10.72 -3.15 -2.14
CA ASP A 542 -9.81 -2.70 -3.20
C ASP A 542 -8.35 -2.64 -2.74
N SER A 543 -8.09 -2.80 -1.43
CA SER A 543 -6.73 -2.85 -0.90
C SER A 543 -6.54 -3.98 0.10
N LEU A 544 -5.27 -4.32 0.38
CA LEU A 544 -4.88 -5.24 1.45
C LEU A 544 -4.91 -4.58 2.85
N MET A 545 -5.59 -3.43 3.02
CA MET A 545 -5.83 -2.90 4.36
C MET A 545 -6.68 -3.88 5.16
N LEU A 546 -6.10 -4.37 6.25
CA LEU A 546 -6.82 -5.05 7.31
C LEU A 546 -7.67 -4.01 8.05
N SER A 547 -9.00 -4.14 7.95
CA SER A 547 -9.88 -3.36 8.80
C SER A 547 -9.70 -3.79 10.24
N LYS A 548 -9.22 -2.88 11.09
CA LYS A 548 -9.09 -3.13 12.54
C LYS A 548 -10.45 -3.10 13.24
N GLN A 549 -11.50 -2.64 12.57
CA GLN A 549 -12.83 -2.39 13.12
C GLN A 549 -13.90 -2.87 12.14
N ALA A 550 -15.14 -3.07 12.60
CA ALA A 550 -16.26 -3.38 11.71
C ALA A 550 -16.75 -2.10 10.98
N ILE A 551 -15.84 -1.47 10.24
CA ILE A 551 -16.05 -0.21 9.52
C ILE A 551 -15.57 -0.39 8.08
N ARG A 552 -16.35 0.15 7.15
CA ARG A 552 -16.10 0.25 5.72
C ARG A 552 -15.72 1.69 5.38
N HIS A 553 -14.73 1.86 4.52
CA HIS A 553 -14.30 3.17 4.08
C HIS A 553 -14.50 3.31 2.57
N TYR A 554 -15.36 4.24 2.19
CA TYR A 554 -15.63 4.62 0.80
C TYR A 554 -14.92 5.92 0.50
N ALA A 555 -13.99 5.89 -0.45
CA ALA A 555 -13.28 7.07 -0.92
C ALA A 555 -13.88 7.58 -2.23
N PHE A 556 -13.79 8.90 -2.44
CA PHE A 556 -14.29 9.62 -3.62
C PHE A 556 -13.22 10.56 -4.17
N PRO A 557 -13.03 10.64 -5.51
CA PRO A 557 -12.05 11.53 -6.12
C PRO A 557 -12.30 13.00 -5.75
N ALA A 558 -11.23 13.77 -5.53
CA ALA A 558 -11.34 15.16 -5.11
C ALA A 558 -10.44 16.10 -5.92
N GLY A 559 -10.91 17.32 -6.15
CA GLY A 559 -10.21 18.33 -6.96
C GLY A 559 -10.46 18.19 -8.47
N ASN A 560 -9.67 18.92 -9.27
CA ASN A 560 -9.82 18.93 -10.73
C ASN A 560 -9.50 17.53 -11.29
N ASN A 561 -10.46 16.98 -12.03
CA ASN A 561 -10.51 15.59 -12.49
C ASN A 561 -10.15 14.56 -11.39
N GLY A 562 -10.38 14.88 -10.12
CA GLY A 562 -10.06 14.02 -8.99
C GLY A 562 -8.57 13.83 -8.66
N ILE A 563 -7.67 14.66 -9.21
CA ILE A 563 -6.21 14.48 -9.05
C ILE A 563 -5.51 15.60 -8.29
N THR A 564 -6.14 16.77 -8.08
CA THR A 564 -5.47 17.91 -7.43
C THR A 564 -5.64 17.97 -5.92
N ARG A 565 -6.40 17.06 -5.30
CA ARG A 565 -6.57 16.92 -3.85
C ARG A 565 -6.56 15.45 -3.45
N LEU A 566 -6.26 15.17 -2.19
CA LEU A 566 -6.45 13.82 -1.64
C LEU A 566 -7.96 13.49 -1.55
N PRO A 567 -8.36 12.23 -1.83
CA PRO A 567 -9.75 11.80 -1.85
C PRO A 567 -10.48 12.08 -0.54
N LEU A 568 -11.79 12.29 -0.64
CA LEU A 568 -12.66 12.34 0.52
C LEU A 568 -13.01 10.91 0.93
N VAL A 569 -12.94 10.58 2.23
CA VAL A 569 -13.25 9.23 2.75
C VAL A 569 -14.39 9.28 3.75
N LEU A 570 -15.44 8.51 3.49
CA LEU A 570 -16.59 8.32 4.37
C LEU A 570 -16.50 6.97 5.06
N ALA A 571 -16.73 6.96 6.38
CA ALA A 571 -16.74 5.75 7.19
C ALA A 571 -18.19 5.28 7.41
N VAL A 572 -18.45 4.00 7.14
CA VAL A 572 -19.77 3.38 7.29
C VAL A 572 -19.61 2.12 8.14
N PRO A 573 -20.34 1.98 9.27
CA PRO A 573 -20.32 0.74 10.06
C PRO A 573 -20.73 -0.48 9.23
N ASP A 574 -20.23 -1.68 9.56
CA ASP A 574 -20.57 -2.90 8.82
C ASP A 574 -22.00 -3.40 9.12
N SER A 575 -22.63 -2.89 10.20
CA SER A 575 -24.00 -3.25 10.58
C SER A 575 -24.93 -2.05 10.54
N VAL A 576 -26.13 -2.25 9.97
CA VAL A 576 -27.22 -1.28 9.99
C VAL A 576 -27.64 -0.87 11.41
N THR A 577 -27.42 -1.73 12.41
CA THR A 577 -27.74 -1.43 13.82
C THR A 577 -26.79 -0.42 14.44
N GLN A 578 -25.58 -0.29 13.90
CA GLN A 578 -24.56 0.67 14.33
C GLN A 578 -24.54 1.92 13.44
N PHE A 579 -25.21 1.87 12.28
CA PHE A 579 -25.37 3.01 11.40
C PHE A 579 -26.33 4.03 12.03
N ASP A 580 -25.95 5.30 12.04
CA ASP A 580 -26.80 6.43 12.43
C ASP A 580 -26.85 7.41 11.27
N LEU A 581 -28.05 7.59 10.70
CA LEU A 581 -28.24 8.40 9.50
C LEU A 581 -27.88 9.87 9.72
N ALA A 582 -28.23 10.45 10.87
CA ALA A 582 -27.98 11.85 11.16
C ALA A 582 -26.51 12.12 11.48
N ALA A 583 -25.86 11.19 12.19
CA ALA A 583 -24.42 11.28 12.44
C ALA A 583 -23.62 11.15 11.13
N PHE A 584 -24.02 10.23 10.24
CA PHE A 584 -23.40 10.06 8.93
C PHE A 584 -23.55 11.31 8.05
N ASP A 585 -24.76 11.88 7.95
CA ASP A 585 -25.00 13.13 7.20
C ASP A 585 -24.10 14.26 7.70
N LYS A 586 -24.00 14.42 9.02
CA LYS A 586 -23.18 15.46 9.64
C LYS A 586 -21.69 15.29 9.33
N ASP A 587 -21.16 14.06 9.41
CA ASP A 587 -19.76 13.76 9.07
C ASP A 587 -19.49 14.03 7.58
N MET A 588 -20.38 13.57 6.70
CA MET A 588 -20.29 13.79 5.27
C MET A 588 -20.25 15.29 4.94
N GLN A 589 -21.22 16.07 5.44
CA GLN A 589 -21.30 17.51 5.19
C GLN A 589 -20.07 18.26 5.73
N LEU A 590 -19.52 17.84 6.88
CA LEU A 590 -18.30 18.41 7.42
C LEU A 590 -17.10 18.17 6.50
N LYS A 591 -16.93 16.93 6.03
CA LYS A 591 -15.83 16.54 5.14
C LYS A 591 -15.93 17.19 3.77
N ILE A 592 -17.13 17.31 3.21
CA ILE A 592 -17.34 17.99 1.93
C ILE A 592 -16.97 19.47 2.03
N ARG A 593 -17.37 20.16 3.12
CA ARG A 593 -16.97 21.56 3.35
C ARG A 593 -15.46 21.73 3.51
N GLN A 594 -14.82 20.82 4.24
CA GLN A 594 -13.36 20.80 4.38
C GLN A 594 -12.65 20.48 3.06
N GLY A 595 -13.24 19.63 2.22
CA GLY A 595 -12.74 19.26 0.91
C GLY A 595 -12.99 20.30 -0.18
N GLY A 596 -14.03 21.14 -0.06
CA GLY A 596 -14.38 22.23 -0.98
C GLY A 596 -13.74 23.58 -0.64
N GLY A 597 -13.28 23.77 0.60
CA GLY A 597 -12.57 24.97 1.05
C GLY A 597 -11.10 24.95 0.64
N GLY A 598 -10.78 25.47 -0.53
CA GLY A 598 -9.41 25.76 -0.97
C GLY A 598 -9.40 26.58 -2.24
#